data_AF-A0A9W9UR12-F1
#
_entry.id   AF-A0A9W9UR12-F1
#
_cell.length_a   1.000
_cell.length_b   1.000
_cell.length_c   1.000
_cell.angle_alpha   90.00
_cell.angle_beta   90.00
_cell.angle_gamma   90.00
#
_symmetry.space_group_name_H-M   'P 1'
#
loop_
_entity.id
_entity.type
_entity.pdbx_description
1 polymer ?
#
loop_
_entity_poly.entity_id
_entity_poly.type
_entity_poly.pdbx_seq_one_letter_code
_entity_poly.pdbx_strand_id
1 'polypeptide(L)'
;MPSLLKLATAALAVAAPLVSAQTYSDCNPLKQSNCPADKGSTESTLHFDFTKQSDVDQWKTTAGKVSAGSDGAAFTLAQKGDAPTIRSKFYIWYGEISVEMKSAPGQGVVSSIVLESDTLDEVDWEALGGNNNQVETNYFGKGDTTTYDRDTWPAVATPHDTFHTYTVKWTKDHIIWSIDGNDVRTLNYNDAQGGTRFPQTPMDIRIGIWAGGDPSNGQGTIDWAGGKTDYTQAPFSMYIKSVTIKNDNPAESYSYNGNSGNADSIKINGAGVTARSTSTSSTEPATSSTEAASSTEAATTTEASTSAPTTLATTTQGSSTAQSTEASSTEASSSGAASSGAASSSGASPSSSGAAGGSSSESGSGSETGSGSSSSGSGSGTSTAGSGSSSSSASASASSSPAFNAASSLGYLGPVSFLGLITAMLQL
;
A
#
# COMPACT_ATOMS: atom_id res chain seq x y z
N MET A 1 10.77 50.44 37.36
CA MET A 1 10.63 50.12 35.92
C MET A 1 11.99 50.32 35.27
N PRO A 2 12.43 49.50 34.29
CA PRO A 2 11.85 48.23 33.80
C PRO A 2 11.95 47.11 34.87
N SER A 3 11.32 45.94 34.81
CA SER A 3 10.87 45.04 33.72
C SER A 3 11.99 44.21 33.08
N LEU A 4 12.24 43.02 33.64
CA LEU A 4 13.14 41.99 33.09
C LEU A 4 12.34 41.00 32.24
N LEU A 5 12.03 41.38 30.99
CA LEU A 5 11.33 40.51 30.06
C LEU A 5 12.31 39.48 29.45
N LYS A 6 12.46 38.32 30.10
CA LYS A 6 13.16 37.17 29.50
C LYS A 6 12.29 36.57 28.39
N LEU A 7 12.46 37.06 27.17
CA LEU A 7 11.97 36.38 25.97
C LEU A 7 12.75 35.08 25.76
N ALA A 8 12.18 33.98 26.25
CA ALA A 8 12.59 32.65 25.84
C ALA A 8 12.02 32.39 24.44
N THR A 9 12.84 32.57 23.40
CA THR A 9 12.45 32.30 22.01
C THR A 9 12.28 30.80 21.83
N ALA A 10 11.09 30.29 22.10
CA ALA A 10 10.72 28.92 21.81
C ALA A 10 10.71 28.72 20.29
N ALA A 11 11.79 28.17 19.74
CA ALA A 11 11.85 27.73 18.37
C ALA A 11 10.88 26.54 18.20
N LEU A 12 9.66 26.83 17.77
CA LEU A 12 8.69 25.82 17.38
C LEU A 12 9.14 25.20 16.06
N ALA A 13 10.14 24.31 16.15
CA ALA A 13 10.53 23.45 15.04
C ALA A 13 9.34 22.54 14.73
N VAL A 14 8.59 22.90 13.68
CA VAL A 14 7.54 22.04 13.14
C VAL A 14 8.23 20.80 12.57
N ALA A 15 8.23 19.74 13.36
CA ALA A 15 8.59 18.42 12.91
C ALA A 15 7.50 17.95 11.94
N ALA A 16 7.66 18.28 10.66
CA ALA A 16 6.92 17.62 9.60
C ALA A 16 7.19 16.11 9.72
N PRO A 17 6.16 15.26 9.88
CA PRO A 17 6.36 13.83 10.01
C PRO A 17 6.96 13.29 8.71
N LEU A 18 7.91 12.34 8.79
CA LEU A 18 8.62 11.85 7.60
C LEU A 18 7.73 11.10 6.60
N VAL A 19 6.45 10.84 6.94
CA VAL A 19 5.38 10.46 6.01
C VAL A 19 5.34 11.41 4.79
N SER A 20 5.49 12.72 5.02
CA SER A 20 5.53 13.76 3.97
C SER A 20 6.79 13.72 3.09
N ALA A 21 7.70 12.74 3.25
CA ALA A 21 8.81 12.52 2.34
C ALA A 21 8.41 11.76 1.07
N GLN A 22 7.31 11.00 1.11
CA GLN A 22 6.76 10.29 -0.05
C GLN A 22 5.52 10.98 -0.63
N THR A 23 4.59 11.42 0.23
CA THR A 23 3.34 12.08 -0.16
C THR A 23 3.50 13.60 -0.19
N TYR A 24 3.67 14.18 -1.39
CA TYR A 24 3.79 15.62 -1.59
C TYR A 24 3.57 16.06 -3.06
N SER A 25 3.13 17.30 -3.23
CA SER A 25 3.02 18.00 -4.52
C SER A 25 4.02 19.15 -4.59
N ASP A 26 4.69 19.30 -5.74
CA ASP A 26 5.57 20.43 -6.03
C ASP A 26 4.75 21.71 -6.36
N CYS A 27 3.53 21.56 -6.91
CA CYS A 27 2.58 22.67 -7.11
C CYS A 27 1.12 22.20 -7.04
N ASN A 28 0.44 22.42 -5.91
CA ASN A 28 -0.92 21.91 -5.74
C ASN A 28 -2.01 22.76 -6.46
N PRO A 29 -2.71 22.22 -7.49
CA PRO A 29 -3.68 22.98 -8.30
C PRO A 29 -4.93 23.44 -7.54
N LEU A 30 -5.22 22.87 -6.37
CA LEU A 30 -6.35 23.28 -5.53
C LEU A 30 -6.07 24.58 -4.78
N LYS A 31 -4.78 24.89 -4.56
CA LYS A 31 -4.33 26.02 -3.73
C LYS A 31 -3.85 27.21 -4.58
N GLN A 32 -3.22 26.94 -5.73
CA GLN A 32 -2.61 27.98 -6.56
C GLN A 32 -2.81 27.75 -8.07
N SER A 33 -2.78 28.84 -8.82
CA SER A 33 -2.86 28.85 -10.28
C SER A 33 -1.47 28.75 -10.94
N ASN A 34 -1.44 28.41 -12.23
CA ASN A 34 -0.22 28.34 -13.07
C ASN A 34 0.77 27.23 -12.69
N CYS A 35 0.30 26.15 -12.07
CA CYS A 35 1.09 24.92 -11.99
C CYS A 35 1.44 24.41 -13.40
N PRO A 36 2.64 23.83 -13.58
CA PRO A 36 3.04 23.25 -14.86
C PRO A 36 2.11 22.10 -15.26
N ALA A 37 2.12 21.73 -16.54
CA ALA A 37 1.41 20.55 -16.99
C ALA A 37 2.16 19.27 -16.55
N ASP A 38 1.45 18.36 -15.89
CA ASP A 38 1.93 17.04 -15.48
C ASP A 38 2.46 16.30 -16.71
N LYS A 39 3.76 15.96 -16.74
CA LYS A 39 4.32 15.25 -17.89
C LYS A 39 3.64 13.89 -18.06
N GLY A 40 3.10 13.60 -19.24
CA GLY A 40 2.48 12.32 -19.55
C GLY A 40 3.43 11.30 -20.19
N SER A 41 2.88 10.11 -20.42
CA SER A 41 3.38 9.12 -21.38
C SER A 41 2.36 8.90 -22.51
N THR A 42 2.83 8.92 -23.75
CA THR A 42 2.05 8.61 -24.96
C THR A 42 1.92 7.10 -25.23
N GLU A 43 2.56 6.27 -24.40
CA GLU A 43 2.44 4.81 -24.48
C GLU A 43 1.24 4.33 -23.65
N SER A 44 0.39 3.49 -24.23
CA SER A 44 -0.76 2.88 -23.55
C SER A 44 -0.38 1.71 -22.64
N THR A 45 0.80 1.12 -22.85
CA THR A 45 1.35 0.05 -22.02
C THR A 45 2.86 0.23 -21.89
N LEU A 46 3.36 0.33 -20.66
CA LEU A 46 4.78 0.37 -20.33
C LEU A 46 5.15 -0.83 -19.46
N HIS A 47 6.37 -1.33 -19.60
CA HIS A 47 6.91 -2.41 -18.76
C HIS A 47 8.38 -2.13 -18.45
N PHE A 48 8.74 -2.26 -17.18
CA PHE A 48 10.09 -2.07 -16.66
C PHE A 48 10.53 -3.36 -15.96
N ASP A 49 11.66 -3.91 -16.40
CA ASP A 49 12.30 -5.05 -15.74
C ASP A 49 13.50 -4.52 -14.95
N PHE A 50 13.27 -4.29 -13.67
CA PHE A 50 14.24 -3.69 -12.75
C PHE A 50 15.38 -4.65 -12.37
N THR A 51 15.46 -5.88 -12.93
CA THR A 51 16.74 -6.62 -12.94
C THR A 51 17.77 -5.93 -13.83
N LYS A 52 17.34 -5.03 -14.73
CA LYS A 52 18.19 -4.13 -15.52
C LYS A 52 18.26 -2.74 -14.88
N GLN A 53 19.48 -2.25 -14.65
CA GLN A 53 19.70 -0.87 -14.19
C GLN A 53 19.15 0.16 -15.21
N SER A 54 19.15 -0.15 -16.51
CA SER A 54 18.57 0.70 -17.56
C SER A 54 17.11 1.07 -17.34
N ASP A 55 16.35 0.20 -16.66
CA ASP A 55 14.91 0.34 -16.50
C ASP A 55 14.63 1.10 -15.19
N VAL A 56 15.48 0.92 -14.17
CA VAL A 56 15.53 1.78 -12.98
C VAL A 56 15.93 3.21 -13.35
N ASP A 57 16.92 3.38 -14.24
CA ASP A 57 17.40 4.69 -14.71
C ASP A 57 16.34 5.46 -15.53
N GLN A 58 15.28 4.81 -16.00
CA GLN A 58 14.12 5.48 -16.60
C GLN A 58 13.24 6.20 -15.57
N TRP A 59 13.34 5.86 -14.28
CA TRP A 59 12.66 6.54 -13.18
C TRP A 59 13.54 7.65 -12.58
N LYS A 60 12.99 8.47 -11.67
CA LYS A 60 13.70 9.52 -10.93
C LYS A 60 13.90 9.06 -9.49
N THR A 61 15.13 8.74 -9.09
CA THR A 61 15.46 8.61 -7.66
C THR A 61 15.23 9.96 -6.97
N THR A 62 14.29 10.02 -6.04
CA THR A 62 13.95 11.23 -5.28
C THR A 62 14.70 11.31 -3.96
N ALA A 63 15.02 10.16 -3.36
CA ALA A 63 15.78 10.06 -2.11
C ALA A 63 16.66 8.78 -2.09
N GLY A 64 17.71 8.81 -1.27
CA GLY A 64 18.64 7.69 -1.07
C GLY A 64 19.34 7.22 -2.35
N LYS A 65 19.59 5.91 -2.43
CA LYS A 65 20.10 5.22 -3.63
C LYS A 65 19.33 3.92 -3.85
N VAL A 66 18.95 3.68 -5.10
CA VAL A 66 18.33 2.43 -5.58
C VAL A 66 19.22 1.86 -6.68
N SER A 67 19.32 0.54 -6.78
CA SER A 67 20.06 -0.12 -7.88
C SER A 67 19.57 -1.53 -8.15
N ALA A 68 19.66 -1.96 -9.41
CA ALA A 68 19.27 -3.28 -9.88
C ALA A 68 20.21 -4.41 -9.39
N GLY A 69 19.64 -5.60 -9.23
CA GLY A 69 20.30 -6.89 -8.98
C GLY A 69 19.44 -8.05 -9.48
N SER A 70 19.76 -9.30 -9.09
CA SER A 70 19.00 -10.51 -9.49
C SER A 70 17.52 -10.45 -9.11
N ASP A 71 17.24 -9.84 -7.96
CA ASP A 71 15.91 -9.70 -7.36
C ASP A 71 15.21 -8.41 -7.83
N GLY A 72 15.83 -7.65 -8.73
CA GLY A 72 15.33 -6.36 -9.22
C GLY A 72 15.97 -5.15 -8.53
N ALA A 73 15.24 -4.04 -8.51
CA ALA A 73 15.65 -2.82 -7.82
C ALA A 73 15.62 -3.03 -6.31
N ALA A 74 16.78 -2.90 -5.67
CA ALA A 74 16.92 -2.97 -4.22
C ALA A 74 16.77 -1.57 -3.59
N PHE A 75 15.87 -1.47 -2.63
CA PHE A 75 15.60 -0.32 -1.77
C PHE A 75 16.04 -0.70 -0.36
N THR A 76 17.14 -0.11 0.13
CA THR A 76 17.78 -0.54 1.39
C THR A 76 17.81 0.57 2.43
N LEU A 77 17.24 0.28 3.60
CA LEU A 77 17.35 1.08 4.81
C LEU A 77 18.48 0.51 5.67
N ALA A 78 19.67 1.11 5.62
CA ALA A 78 20.86 0.66 6.33
C ALA A 78 21.09 1.39 7.67
N GLN A 79 20.55 2.60 7.82
CA GLN A 79 20.69 3.44 9.01
C GLN A 79 19.48 4.39 9.18
N LYS A 80 19.38 5.03 10.34
CA LYS A 80 18.39 6.09 10.58
C LYS A 80 18.53 7.21 9.54
N GLY A 81 17.40 7.64 8.97
CA GLY A 81 17.32 8.69 7.96
C GLY A 81 17.44 8.18 6.52
N ASP A 82 17.75 6.91 6.30
CA ASP A 82 17.62 6.31 4.97
C ASP A 82 16.12 6.15 4.63
N ALA A 83 15.74 6.71 3.49
CA ALA A 83 14.46 6.47 2.84
C ALA A 83 14.66 6.48 1.31
N PRO A 84 15.22 5.42 0.70
CA PRO A 84 15.42 5.39 -0.74
C PRO A 84 14.10 5.23 -1.48
N THR A 85 13.86 6.10 -2.46
CA THR A 85 12.58 6.22 -3.18
C THR A 85 12.83 6.56 -4.65
N ILE A 86 12.05 5.94 -5.55
CA ILE A 86 11.94 6.34 -6.96
C ILE A 86 10.54 6.88 -7.26
N ARG A 87 10.45 7.82 -8.20
CA ARG A 87 9.22 8.42 -8.74
C ARG A 87 9.23 8.30 -10.26
N SER A 88 8.10 7.99 -10.89
CA SER A 88 8.02 7.92 -12.36
C SER A 88 8.30 9.30 -12.98
N LYS A 89 8.95 9.35 -14.16
CA LYS A 89 9.21 10.61 -14.88
C LYS A 89 8.00 11.12 -15.67
N PHE A 90 6.84 10.54 -15.41
CA PHE A 90 5.56 10.79 -16.05
C PHE A 90 4.41 10.41 -15.12
N TYR A 91 3.26 11.00 -15.37
CA TYR A 91 1.97 10.69 -14.76
C TYR A 91 1.16 9.82 -15.75
N ILE A 92 0.17 9.11 -15.22
CA ILE A 92 -0.86 8.39 -15.96
C ILE A 92 -2.23 8.86 -15.49
N TRP A 93 -3.28 8.65 -16.27
CA TRP A 93 -4.64 9.02 -15.87
C TRP A 93 -5.63 7.89 -16.18
N TYR A 94 -6.01 7.19 -15.11
CA TYR A 94 -6.69 5.88 -15.14
C TYR A 94 -5.87 4.77 -15.83
N GLY A 95 -6.28 3.52 -15.59
CA GLY A 95 -5.66 2.31 -16.13
C GLY A 95 -5.34 1.29 -15.05
N GLU A 96 -4.16 0.69 -15.14
CA GLU A 96 -3.78 -0.45 -14.30
C GLU A 96 -2.28 -0.47 -14.04
N ILE A 97 -1.88 -0.56 -12.77
CA ILE A 97 -0.48 -0.54 -12.33
C ILE A 97 -0.26 -1.86 -11.59
N SER A 98 0.70 -2.67 -12.03
CA SER A 98 1.09 -3.93 -11.40
C SER A 98 2.56 -3.92 -11.05
N VAL A 99 2.88 -4.18 -9.78
CA VAL A 99 4.23 -4.12 -9.22
C VAL A 99 4.57 -5.46 -8.58
N GLU A 100 5.66 -6.08 -9.03
CA GLU A 100 6.17 -7.33 -8.48
C GLU A 100 7.14 -7.03 -7.32
N MET A 101 6.63 -7.07 -6.09
CA MET A 101 7.34 -6.65 -4.87
C MET A 101 7.58 -7.83 -3.92
N LYS A 102 8.79 -7.85 -3.34
CA LYS A 102 9.10 -8.50 -2.06
C LYS A 102 9.42 -7.39 -1.05
N SER A 103 8.59 -7.24 -0.03
CA SER A 103 8.68 -6.16 0.95
C SER A 103 9.85 -6.36 1.94
N ALA A 104 10.22 -5.31 2.66
CA ALA A 104 11.26 -5.40 3.68
C ALA A 104 10.69 -5.92 5.02
N PRO A 105 11.38 -6.88 5.69
CA PRO A 105 11.12 -7.18 7.10
C PRO A 105 11.71 -6.10 8.02
N GLY A 106 11.30 -6.11 9.28
CA GLY A 106 11.78 -5.23 10.35
C GLY A 106 10.64 -4.46 11.03
N GLN A 107 10.58 -4.48 12.36
CA GLN A 107 9.58 -3.71 13.11
C GLN A 107 9.73 -2.21 12.80
N GLY A 108 8.62 -1.50 12.56
CA GLY A 108 8.65 -0.08 12.20
C GLY A 108 9.17 0.23 10.79
N VAL A 109 9.58 -0.77 10.00
CA VAL A 109 9.98 -0.60 8.60
C VAL A 109 8.74 -0.68 7.72
N VAL A 110 8.69 0.17 6.70
CA VAL A 110 7.54 0.30 5.79
C VAL A 110 8.05 0.18 4.36
N SER A 111 7.34 -0.61 3.54
CA SER A 111 7.59 -0.77 2.09
C SER A 111 6.36 -0.30 1.31
N SER A 112 6.54 0.73 0.48
CA SER A 112 5.46 1.59 0.01
C SER A 112 5.37 1.59 -1.52
N ILE A 113 4.15 1.39 -2.05
CA ILE A 113 3.82 1.60 -3.47
C ILE A 113 2.66 2.59 -3.51
N VAL A 114 2.93 3.84 -3.88
CA VAL A 114 1.96 4.94 -3.87
C VAL A 114 1.76 5.48 -5.28
N LEU A 115 0.52 5.67 -5.68
CA LEU A 115 0.12 6.51 -6.80
C LEU A 115 -0.30 7.86 -6.21
N GLU A 116 0.32 8.97 -6.61
CA GLU A 116 -0.02 10.30 -6.08
C GLU A 116 -0.13 11.35 -7.19
N SER A 117 -1.14 12.22 -7.08
CA SER A 117 -1.34 13.38 -7.95
C SER A 117 -0.87 14.69 -7.31
N ASP A 118 -0.66 15.72 -8.13
CA ASP A 118 -0.38 17.06 -7.60
C ASP A 118 -1.58 17.69 -6.88
N THR A 119 -2.80 17.13 -6.96
CA THR A 119 -3.92 17.54 -6.09
C THR A 119 -3.93 16.85 -4.72
N LEU A 120 -3.09 15.82 -4.51
CA LEU A 120 -3.12 14.89 -3.37
C LEU A 120 -4.38 14.00 -3.35
N ASP A 121 -4.97 13.71 -4.52
CA ASP A 121 -5.60 12.40 -4.74
C ASP A 121 -4.50 11.32 -4.77
N GLU A 122 -4.70 10.21 -4.07
CA GLU A 122 -3.70 9.17 -3.76
C GLU A 122 -4.32 7.76 -3.68
N VAL A 123 -3.57 6.73 -4.10
CA VAL A 123 -3.91 5.30 -3.95
C VAL A 123 -2.65 4.48 -3.68
N ASP A 124 -2.65 3.65 -2.64
CA ASP A 124 -1.42 3.03 -2.13
C ASP A 124 -1.52 1.54 -1.70
N TRP A 125 -0.34 0.99 -1.41
CA TRP A 125 -0.09 -0.24 -0.67
C TRP A 125 1.06 -0.01 0.33
N GLU A 126 0.87 -0.35 1.60
CA GLU A 126 1.89 -0.22 2.64
C GLU A 126 2.14 -1.57 3.35
N ALA A 127 3.30 -2.17 3.13
CA ALA A 127 3.71 -3.41 3.79
C ALA A 127 4.59 -3.10 5.01
N LEU A 128 4.11 -3.44 6.20
CA LEU A 128 4.83 -3.25 7.46
C LEU A 128 5.74 -4.44 7.75
N GLY A 129 7.05 -4.20 7.89
CA GLY A 129 8.07 -5.24 8.13
C GLY A 129 7.94 -5.98 9.47
N GLY A 130 7.04 -5.55 10.34
CA GLY A 130 6.64 -6.28 11.55
C GLY A 130 5.52 -7.31 11.32
N ASN A 131 4.93 -7.40 10.12
CA ASN A 131 3.72 -8.20 9.87
C ASN A 131 3.76 -8.96 8.53
N ASN A 132 4.32 -10.18 8.59
CA ASN A 132 4.51 -11.05 7.42
C ASN A 132 3.25 -11.85 7.00
N ASN A 133 2.04 -11.31 7.23
CA ASN A 133 0.75 -11.98 6.93
C ASN A 133 -0.31 -11.10 6.26
N GLN A 134 -0.07 -9.78 6.11
CA GLN A 134 -1.01 -8.82 5.54
C GLN A 134 -0.26 -7.62 4.97
N VAL A 135 -0.94 -6.85 4.13
CA VAL A 135 -0.48 -5.55 3.59
C VAL A 135 -1.60 -4.54 3.83
N GLU A 136 -1.29 -3.25 3.98
CA GLU A 136 -2.31 -2.22 3.96
C GLU A 136 -2.70 -1.88 2.52
N THR A 137 -3.92 -1.40 2.36
CA THR A 137 -4.35 -0.59 1.22
C THR A 137 -4.97 0.68 1.79
N ASN A 138 -4.63 1.84 1.27
CA ASN A 138 -5.26 3.10 1.66
C ASN A 138 -5.56 3.96 0.43
N TYR A 139 -6.23 5.10 0.66
CA TYR A 139 -6.45 6.12 -0.36
C TYR A 139 -6.75 7.49 0.27
N PHE A 140 -6.33 8.55 -0.43
CA PHE A 140 -6.66 9.92 -0.05
C PHE A 140 -7.28 10.66 -1.24
N GLY A 141 -8.18 11.59 -0.95
CA GLY A 141 -8.76 12.48 -1.96
C GLY A 141 -8.43 13.92 -1.60
N LYS A 142 -7.81 14.67 -2.51
CA LYS A 142 -7.47 16.09 -2.36
C LYS A 142 -6.70 16.43 -1.05
N GLY A 143 -5.90 15.49 -0.56
CA GLY A 143 -5.10 15.61 0.67
C GLY A 143 -5.93 15.63 1.95
N ASP A 144 -7.16 15.14 1.93
CA ASP A 144 -8.05 15.14 3.09
C ASP A 144 -7.66 14.07 4.11
N THR A 145 -7.05 14.49 5.22
CA THR A 145 -6.70 13.67 6.38
C THR A 145 -7.66 13.87 7.57
N THR A 146 -8.90 14.30 7.33
CA THR A 146 -9.90 14.49 8.41
C THR A 146 -10.34 13.18 9.06
N THR A 147 -10.14 12.06 8.37
CA THR A 147 -10.41 10.71 8.84
C THR A 147 -9.30 9.76 8.44
N TYR A 148 -9.04 8.76 9.29
CA TYR A 148 -8.07 7.67 9.11
C TYR A 148 -8.79 6.33 9.24
N ASP A 149 -9.89 6.18 8.52
CA ASP A 149 -10.82 5.04 8.51
C ASP A 149 -10.88 4.35 7.13
N ARG A 150 -9.80 4.52 6.36
CA ARG A 150 -9.67 4.15 4.94
C ARG A 150 -8.65 3.07 4.70
N ASP A 151 -7.88 2.70 5.72
CA ASP A 151 -7.02 1.54 5.68
C ASP A 151 -7.88 0.27 5.60
N THR A 152 -7.46 -0.70 4.80
CA THR A 152 -7.92 -2.08 4.96
C THR A 152 -6.75 -3.02 4.79
N TRP A 153 -6.79 -4.14 5.51
CA TRP A 153 -5.66 -5.06 5.67
C TRP A 153 -5.94 -6.43 5.03
N PRO A 154 -5.88 -6.55 3.69
CA PRO A 154 -5.98 -7.84 3.04
C PRO A 154 -4.80 -8.76 3.42
N ALA A 155 -5.11 -10.04 3.61
CA ALA A 155 -4.11 -11.05 3.93
C ALA A 155 -3.22 -11.38 2.71
N VAL A 156 -1.93 -11.50 2.95
CA VAL A 156 -0.93 -11.98 1.98
C VAL A 156 0.08 -12.85 2.71
N ALA A 157 0.35 -14.05 2.20
CA ALA A 157 1.25 -14.99 2.86
C ALA A 157 2.72 -14.59 2.59
N THR A 158 3.48 -14.36 3.66
CA THR A 158 4.94 -14.16 3.63
C THR A 158 5.46 -13.05 2.68
N PRO A 159 4.87 -11.84 2.64
CA PRO A 159 5.25 -10.76 1.72
C PRO A 159 6.70 -10.24 1.89
N HIS A 160 7.42 -10.60 2.96
CA HIS A 160 8.84 -10.30 3.13
C HIS A 160 9.76 -11.38 2.51
N ASP A 161 9.29 -12.61 2.39
CA ASP A 161 10.06 -13.77 1.91
C ASP A 161 9.83 -14.02 0.42
N THR A 162 8.59 -13.87 -0.05
CA THR A 162 8.16 -14.12 -1.42
C THR A 162 7.83 -12.84 -2.20
N PHE A 163 8.01 -12.90 -3.52
CA PHE A 163 7.50 -11.87 -4.42
C PHE A 163 6.00 -12.08 -4.67
N HIS A 164 5.23 -11.00 -4.58
CA HIS A 164 3.82 -10.95 -4.95
C HIS A 164 3.59 -9.85 -5.97
N THR A 165 2.58 -10.01 -6.81
CA THR A 165 2.13 -8.97 -7.76
C THR A 165 1.02 -8.17 -7.11
N TYR A 166 1.33 -6.93 -6.74
CA TYR A 166 0.37 -5.96 -6.20
C TYR A 166 -0.16 -5.12 -7.35
N THR A 167 -1.46 -5.24 -7.63
CA THR A 167 -2.12 -4.56 -8.76
C THR A 167 -3.13 -3.55 -8.26
N VAL A 168 -3.04 -2.31 -8.76
CA VAL A 168 -4.09 -1.29 -8.66
C VAL A 168 -4.72 -1.12 -10.03
N LYS A 169 -6.00 -1.44 -10.17
CA LYS A 169 -6.81 -1.07 -11.33
C LYS A 169 -7.65 0.15 -10.98
N TRP A 170 -7.32 1.29 -11.58
CA TRP A 170 -7.89 2.59 -11.27
C TRP A 170 -8.73 3.10 -12.45
N THR A 171 -10.03 3.18 -12.27
CA THR A 171 -10.97 3.72 -13.26
C THR A 171 -11.78 4.87 -12.66
N LYS A 172 -12.47 5.65 -13.49
CA LYS A 172 -13.37 6.72 -13.03
C LYS A 172 -14.55 6.24 -12.16
N ASP A 173 -14.87 4.94 -12.19
CA ASP A 173 -16.05 4.36 -11.54
C ASP A 173 -15.67 3.55 -10.28
N HIS A 174 -14.50 2.93 -10.28
CA HIS A 174 -13.96 2.12 -9.19
C HIS A 174 -12.43 2.05 -9.19
N ILE A 175 -11.85 1.92 -8.00
CA ILE A 175 -10.49 1.39 -7.79
C ILE A 175 -10.61 -0.03 -7.25
N ILE A 176 -9.82 -0.94 -7.80
CA ILE A 176 -9.68 -2.32 -7.32
C ILE A 176 -8.21 -2.55 -6.99
N TRP A 177 -7.97 -3.15 -5.82
CA TRP A 177 -6.65 -3.65 -5.41
C TRP A 177 -6.70 -5.18 -5.50
N SER A 178 -5.67 -5.76 -6.10
CA SER A 178 -5.56 -7.21 -6.31
C SER A 178 -4.16 -7.71 -5.91
N ILE A 179 -4.08 -8.91 -5.33
CA ILE A 179 -2.82 -9.60 -4.99
C ILE A 179 -2.75 -10.90 -5.79
N ASP A 180 -1.67 -11.07 -6.56
CA ASP A 180 -1.44 -12.23 -7.43
C ASP A 180 -2.62 -12.55 -8.37
N GLY A 181 -3.30 -11.48 -8.85
CA GLY A 181 -4.47 -11.57 -9.73
C GLY A 181 -5.81 -11.82 -9.03
N ASN A 182 -5.85 -11.85 -7.70
CA ASN A 182 -7.08 -12.00 -6.91
C ASN A 182 -7.49 -10.64 -6.33
N ASP A 183 -8.71 -10.18 -6.62
CA ASP A 183 -9.23 -8.91 -6.08
C ASP A 183 -9.44 -9.00 -4.57
N VAL A 184 -8.80 -8.10 -3.81
CA VAL A 184 -8.85 -8.08 -2.34
C VAL A 184 -9.59 -6.88 -1.76
N ARG A 185 -9.71 -5.79 -2.54
CA ARG A 185 -10.50 -4.60 -2.17
C ARG A 185 -11.13 -3.96 -3.42
N THR A 186 -12.32 -3.38 -3.25
CA THR A 186 -12.92 -2.45 -4.20
C THR A 186 -13.37 -1.18 -3.48
N LEU A 187 -13.10 -0.02 -4.07
CA LEU A 187 -13.65 1.27 -3.68
C LEU A 187 -14.45 1.80 -4.88
N ASN A 188 -15.77 1.95 -4.75
CA ASN A 188 -16.58 2.57 -5.80
C ASN A 188 -16.54 4.09 -5.64
N TYR A 189 -16.77 4.82 -6.74
CA TYR A 189 -16.80 6.29 -6.76
C TYR A 189 -17.64 6.90 -5.62
N ASN A 190 -18.84 6.36 -5.39
CA ASN A 190 -19.77 6.87 -4.38
C ASN A 190 -19.33 6.59 -2.93
N ASP A 191 -18.54 5.54 -2.69
CA ASP A 191 -18.10 5.16 -1.34
C ASP A 191 -17.10 6.18 -0.80
N ALA A 192 -16.29 6.77 -1.70
CA ALA A 192 -15.33 7.83 -1.39
C ALA A 192 -16.00 9.21 -1.22
N GLN A 193 -16.86 9.30 -0.19
CA GLN A 193 -17.66 10.49 0.15
C GLN A 193 -18.46 11.04 -1.04
N GLY A 194 -19.23 10.18 -1.72
CA GLY A 194 -20.05 10.57 -2.87
C GLY A 194 -19.22 11.07 -4.06
N GLY A 195 -18.03 10.51 -4.28
CA GLY A 195 -17.09 10.94 -5.31
C GLY A 195 -16.17 12.09 -4.93
N THR A 196 -16.49 12.83 -3.87
CA THR A 196 -15.74 14.04 -3.49
C THR A 196 -14.35 13.77 -2.91
N ARG A 197 -14.07 12.50 -2.57
CA ARG A 197 -12.73 11.99 -2.17
C ARG A 197 -12.27 10.81 -3.02
N PHE A 198 -12.89 10.56 -4.17
CA PHE A 198 -12.43 9.51 -5.07
C PHE A 198 -11.19 9.99 -5.85
N PRO A 199 -10.07 9.24 -5.87
CA PRO A 199 -8.90 9.59 -6.65
C PRO A 199 -9.20 9.64 -8.15
N GLN A 200 -9.07 10.83 -8.76
CA GLN A 200 -9.61 11.09 -10.10
C GLN A 200 -8.76 12.05 -10.97
N THR A 201 -7.64 12.55 -10.45
CA THR A 201 -6.67 13.37 -11.19
C THR A 201 -5.40 12.59 -11.56
N PRO A 202 -4.64 12.96 -12.59
CA PRO A 202 -3.44 12.23 -13.03
C PRO A 202 -2.47 11.96 -11.88
N MET A 203 -1.93 10.74 -11.81
CA MET A 203 -1.01 10.31 -10.75
C MET A 203 0.33 9.87 -11.32
N ASP A 204 1.41 10.27 -10.66
CA ASP A 204 2.71 9.62 -10.79
C ASP A 204 2.80 8.43 -9.82
N ILE A 205 3.79 7.57 -9.99
CA ILE A 205 4.00 6.37 -9.19
C ILE A 205 5.28 6.53 -8.37
N ARG A 206 5.21 6.28 -7.07
CA ARG A 206 6.28 6.44 -6.08
C ARG A 206 6.47 5.11 -5.37
N ILE A 207 7.70 4.63 -5.34
CA ILE A 207 8.04 3.34 -4.73
C ILE A 207 9.28 3.53 -3.84
N GLY A 208 9.21 3.08 -2.59
CA GLY A 208 10.29 3.30 -1.63
C GLY A 208 10.13 2.51 -0.33
N ILE A 209 11.16 2.59 0.51
CA ILE A 209 11.22 2.00 1.85
C ILE A 209 11.56 3.10 2.86
N TRP A 210 10.97 3.09 4.05
CA TRP A 210 11.24 4.08 5.10
C TRP A 210 10.97 3.52 6.51
N ALA A 211 11.42 4.24 7.54
CA ALA A 211 11.17 3.91 8.94
C ALA A 211 9.97 4.69 9.47
N GLY A 212 8.76 4.12 9.37
CA GLY A 212 7.57 4.63 10.08
C GLY A 212 7.76 4.62 11.60
N GLY A 213 8.49 3.62 12.11
CA GLY A 213 8.92 3.49 13.49
C GLY A 213 10.11 4.35 13.91
N ASP A 214 10.58 5.31 13.10
CA ASP A 214 11.67 6.20 13.51
C ASP A 214 11.30 6.97 14.81
N PRO A 215 12.12 6.95 15.88
CA PRO A 215 11.89 7.68 17.12
C PRO A 215 11.72 9.22 17.01
N SER A 216 11.90 9.85 15.84
CA SER A 216 11.52 11.26 15.58
C SER A 216 10.21 11.45 14.81
N ASN A 217 9.51 10.39 14.43
CA ASN A 217 8.14 10.48 13.91
C ASN A 217 7.12 10.75 15.03
N GLY A 218 5.90 11.14 14.65
CA GLY A 218 4.78 11.24 15.59
C GLY A 218 4.41 9.86 16.13
N GLN A 219 4.02 9.78 17.41
CA GLN A 219 3.74 8.51 18.09
C GLN A 219 2.70 7.65 17.35
N GLY A 220 1.67 8.27 16.76
CA GLY A 220 0.68 7.55 15.94
C GLY A 220 1.26 6.85 14.71
N THR A 221 2.26 7.45 14.04
CA THR A 221 2.99 6.81 12.93
C THR A 221 3.87 5.65 13.41
N ILE A 222 4.48 5.79 14.59
CA ILE A 222 5.29 4.73 15.21
C ILE A 222 4.40 3.54 15.63
N ASP A 223 3.23 3.82 16.21
CA ASP A 223 2.26 2.80 16.63
C ASP A 223 1.63 2.09 15.41
N TRP A 224 1.26 2.87 14.38
CA TRP A 224 0.77 2.36 13.09
C TRP A 224 1.78 1.42 12.42
N ALA A 225 3.07 1.81 12.35
CA ALA A 225 4.13 0.99 11.77
C ALA A 225 4.50 -0.26 12.61
N GLY A 226 3.72 -0.59 13.64
CA GLY A 226 3.90 -1.75 14.51
C GLY A 226 4.95 -1.57 15.61
N GLY A 227 5.44 -0.35 15.84
CA GLY A 227 6.43 -0.02 16.87
C GLY A 227 7.68 0.65 16.34
N LYS A 228 8.67 0.83 17.22
CA LYS A 228 9.93 1.54 16.90
C LYS A 228 10.87 0.70 16.05
N THR A 229 11.54 1.35 15.09
CA THR A 229 12.55 0.71 14.25
C THR A 229 13.84 0.45 15.03
N ASP A 230 14.26 -0.82 15.06
CA ASP A 230 15.55 -1.22 15.62
C ASP A 230 16.62 -1.23 14.53
N TYR A 231 17.29 -0.08 14.36
CA TYR A 231 18.41 0.06 13.43
C TYR A 231 19.63 -0.81 13.75
N THR A 232 19.68 -1.53 14.88
CA THR A 232 20.75 -2.52 15.14
C THR A 232 20.54 -3.82 14.36
N GLN A 233 19.35 -4.05 13.82
CA GLN A 233 19.01 -5.17 12.92
C GLN A 233 19.06 -4.78 11.43
N ALA A 234 19.42 -3.53 11.11
CA ALA A 234 19.63 -3.07 9.74
C ALA A 234 20.88 -3.74 9.12
N PRO A 235 20.97 -3.89 7.77
CA PRO A 235 20.09 -3.33 6.76
C PRO A 235 18.78 -4.11 6.52
N PHE A 236 17.69 -3.36 6.39
CA PHE A 236 16.41 -3.87 5.89
C PHE A 236 16.31 -3.57 4.39
N SER A 237 15.81 -4.50 3.58
CA SER A 237 15.74 -4.31 2.12
C SER A 237 14.44 -4.81 1.50
N MET A 238 13.85 -3.94 0.68
CA MET A 238 12.70 -4.17 -0.18
C MET A 238 13.20 -4.34 -1.63
N TYR A 239 12.52 -5.16 -2.41
CA TYR A 239 12.90 -5.49 -3.78
C TYR A 239 11.71 -5.38 -4.72
N ILE A 240 11.89 -4.67 -5.85
CA ILE A 240 10.92 -4.62 -6.94
C ILE A 240 11.54 -5.25 -8.17
N LYS A 241 10.98 -6.36 -8.65
CA LYS A 241 11.51 -7.05 -9.84
C LYS A 241 11.00 -6.45 -11.14
N SER A 242 9.70 -6.15 -11.20
CA SER A 242 9.07 -5.58 -12.40
C SER A 242 7.95 -4.60 -12.07
N VAL A 243 7.72 -3.65 -12.98
CA VAL A 243 6.57 -2.72 -12.95
C VAL A 243 5.93 -2.73 -14.33
N THR A 244 4.62 -3.00 -14.38
CA THR A 244 3.82 -2.95 -15.61
C THR A 244 2.70 -1.93 -15.45
N ILE A 245 2.53 -1.05 -16.44
CA ILE A 245 1.56 0.03 -16.41
C ILE A 245 0.73 -0.03 -17.69
N LYS A 246 -0.59 0.00 -17.55
CA LYS A 246 -1.54 0.37 -18.62
C LYS A 246 -2.02 1.80 -18.32
N ASN A 247 -1.93 2.69 -19.30
CA ASN A 247 -2.43 4.07 -19.20
C ASN A 247 -3.68 4.19 -20.08
N ASP A 248 -4.86 4.40 -19.47
CA ASP A 248 -6.13 4.48 -20.20
C ASP A 248 -6.24 5.78 -21.02
N ASN A 249 -5.47 6.82 -20.68
CA ASN A 249 -5.48 8.12 -21.36
C ASN A 249 -4.05 8.59 -21.74
N PRO A 250 -3.39 7.97 -22.75
CA PRO A 250 -2.04 8.36 -23.16
C PRO A 250 -1.95 9.83 -23.63
N ALA A 251 -0.88 10.52 -23.20
CA ALA A 251 -0.73 11.97 -23.35
C ALA A 251 0.74 12.40 -23.38
N GLU A 252 1.04 13.55 -24.01
CA GLU A 252 2.33 14.23 -23.80
C GLU A 252 2.36 14.95 -22.44
N SER A 253 1.22 15.52 -22.02
CA SER A 253 1.01 16.08 -20.68
C SER A 253 -0.47 16.24 -20.32
N TYR A 254 -0.77 16.35 -19.03
CA TYR A 254 -2.08 16.70 -18.50
C TYR A 254 -2.04 18.08 -17.83
N SER A 255 -3.12 18.86 -17.89
CA SER A 255 -3.19 20.15 -17.20
C SER A 255 -4.55 20.42 -16.56
N TYR A 256 -4.53 21.15 -15.45
CA TYR A 256 -5.70 21.43 -14.62
C TYR A 256 -6.40 22.72 -15.06
N ASN A 257 -7.65 22.62 -15.50
CA ASN A 257 -8.49 23.78 -15.81
C ASN A 257 -9.20 24.29 -14.55
N GLY A 258 -8.56 25.23 -13.85
CA GLY A 258 -9.03 25.73 -12.55
C GLY A 258 -8.62 24.84 -11.39
N ASN A 259 -9.26 25.03 -10.24
CA ASN A 259 -8.80 24.53 -8.93
C ASN A 259 -9.75 23.50 -8.26
N SER A 260 -10.59 22.82 -9.04
CA SER A 260 -11.59 21.88 -8.49
C SER A 260 -11.01 20.51 -8.09
N GLY A 261 -9.97 20.05 -8.78
CA GLY A 261 -9.46 18.67 -8.63
C GLY A 261 -10.44 17.59 -9.12
N ASN A 262 -11.43 17.96 -9.93
CA ASN A 262 -12.38 17.01 -10.51
C ASN A 262 -11.87 16.48 -11.85
N ALA A 263 -12.23 15.24 -12.22
CA ALA A 263 -11.82 14.61 -13.48
C ALA A 263 -12.07 15.49 -14.73
N ASP A 264 -13.22 16.17 -14.80
CA ASP A 264 -13.60 17.04 -15.95
C ASP A 264 -12.72 18.31 -16.08
N SER A 265 -11.98 18.67 -15.04
CA SER A 265 -11.02 19.78 -15.08
C SER A 265 -9.76 19.43 -15.88
N ILE A 266 -9.42 18.14 -15.99
CA ILE A 266 -8.20 17.67 -16.65
C ILE A 266 -8.29 17.92 -18.16
N LYS A 267 -7.17 18.37 -18.74
CA LYS A 267 -6.98 18.55 -20.18
C LYS A 267 -5.81 17.68 -20.63
N ILE A 268 -6.10 16.73 -21.51
CA ILE A 268 -5.10 15.90 -22.18
C ILE A 268 -4.48 16.72 -23.31
N ASN A 269 -3.15 16.81 -23.32
CA ASN A 269 -2.38 17.55 -24.32
C ASN A 269 -1.43 16.59 -25.08
N GLY A 270 -1.28 16.80 -26.38
CA GLY A 270 -0.36 16.06 -27.25
C GLY A 270 -1.02 15.44 -28.48
N ALA A 271 -0.23 14.79 -29.34
CA ALA A 271 -0.73 14.02 -30.48
C ALA A 271 -1.29 12.64 -30.05
N GLY A 272 -2.38 12.22 -30.70
CA GLY A 272 -3.01 10.91 -30.43
C GLY A 272 -4.20 10.94 -29.46
N VAL A 273 -4.70 12.12 -29.08
CA VAL A 273 -5.87 12.26 -28.18
C VAL A 273 -7.08 11.51 -28.73
N THR A 274 -7.30 10.29 -28.24
CA THR A 274 -8.54 9.55 -28.45
C THR A 274 -9.57 10.11 -27.48
N ALA A 275 -9.97 11.36 -27.73
CA ALA A 275 -10.93 12.07 -26.91
C ALA A 275 -12.25 11.30 -26.93
N ARG A 276 -12.50 10.51 -25.88
CA ARG A 276 -13.82 9.94 -25.61
C ARG A 276 -14.75 11.09 -25.26
N SER A 277 -15.29 11.71 -26.30
CA SER A 277 -16.19 12.85 -26.17
C SER A 277 -17.35 12.48 -25.27
N THR A 278 -17.36 13.03 -24.05
CA THR A 278 -18.52 13.02 -23.17
C THR A 278 -19.60 13.84 -23.86
N SER A 279 -20.43 13.16 -24.65
CA SER A 279 -21.54 13.74 -25.37
C SER A 279 -22.65 14.08 -24.38
N THR A 280 -22.51 15.22 -23.71
CA THR A 280 -23.49 15.79 -22.80
C THR A 280 -24.76 16.10 -23.57
N SER A 281 -25.68 15.13 -23.65
CA SER A 281 -27.01 15.29 -24.23
C SER A 281 -27.88 16.15 -23.29
N SER A 282 -27.65 17.47 -23.33
CA SER A 282 -28.52 18.49 -22.76
C SER A 282 -29.94 18.33 -23.34
N THR A 283 -30.80 17.64 -22.59
CA THR A 283 -32.15 17.27 -23.00
C THR A 283 -33.13 18.17 -22.27
N GLU A 284 -33.59 19.22 -22.95
CA GLU A 284 -34.66 20.15 -22.54
C GLU A 284 -35.45 20.55 -23.83
N PRO A 285 -36.72 20.95 -23.73
CA PRO A 285 -37.76 20.23 -24.48
C PRO A 285 -38.18 20.85 -25.83
N ALA A 286 -38.58 19.98 -26.76
CA ALA A 286 -39.33 20.33 -27.96
C ALA A 286 -40.83 20.04 -27.77
N THR A 287 -41.69 21.01 -28.14
CA THR A 287 -43.12 21.02 -27.84
C THR A 287 -43.92 19.98 -28.62
N SER A 288 -44.95 19.41 -27.98
CA SER A 288 -45.90 18.47 -28.61
C SER A 288 -46.86 19.14 -29.60
N SER A 289 -47.04 18.53 -30.77
CA SER A 289 -48.24 18.67 -31.62
C SER A 289 -48.56 17.33 -32.29
N THR A 290 -49.84 17.07 -32.55
CA THR A 290 -50.41 15.76 -32.89
C THR A 290 -50.72 15.58 -34.39
N GLU A 291 -51.25 14.39 -34.73
CA GLU A 291 -51.88 13.98 -36.00
C GLU A 291 -50.96 13.43 -37.13
N ALA A 292 -51.45 12.60 -38.06
CA ALA A 292 -52.08 11.27 -37.91
C ALA A 292 -52.36 10.57 -39.27
N ALA A 293 -51.83 9.36 -39.45
CA ALA A 293 -52.35 8.22 -40.25
C ALA A 293 -52.53 8.30 -41.80
N SER A 294 -52.49 7.09 -42.42
CA SER A 294 -52.78 6.72 -43.83
C SER A 294 -51.83 7.26 -44.93
N SER A 295 -51.57 6.55 -46.04
CA SER A 295 -51.98 5.21 -46.53
C SER A 295 -50.90 4.66 -47.51
N THR A 296 -50.54 3.37 -47.55
CA THR A 296 -51.12 2.28 -48.41
C THR A 296 -50.94 2.60 -49.93
N GLU A 297 -50.35 1.78 -50.82
CA GLU A 297 -50.06 0.32 -50.81
C GLU A 297 -48.87 -0.14 -51.71
N ALA A 298 -48.73 -1.47 -51.86
CA ALA A 298 -47.73 -2.38 -52.45
C ALA A 298 -47.37 -2.20 -53.99
N ALA A 299 -46.59 -3.06 -54.68
CA ALA A 299 -46.23 -4.47 -54.44
C ALA A 299 -44.99 -5.03 -55.22
N THR A 300 -44.37 -6.08 -54.66
CA THR A 300 -43.67 -7.26 -55.31
C THR A 300 -42.52 -7.03 -56.32
N THR A 301 -41.47 -7.87 -56.41
CA THR A 301 -41.36 -9.35 -56.31
C THR A 301 -40.16 -9.78 -55.41
N THR A 302 -40.23 -10.87 -54.62
CA THR A 302 -39.95 -12.30 -54.93
C THR A 302 -38.48 -12.52 -55.38
N GLU A 303 -37.67 -13.44 -54.82
CA GLU A 303 -37.93 -14.78 -54.26
C GLU A 303 -37.38 -15.05 -52.84
N ALA A 304 -37.54 -16.30 -52.35
CA ALA A 304 -37.13 -16.79 -51.03
C ALA A 304 -35.93 -17.78 -51.12
N SER A 305 -35.28 -18.20 -50.03
CA SER A 305 -35.77 -19.38 -49.29
C SER A 305 -35.22 -19.54 -47.86
N THR A 306 -36.13 -20.04 -47.02
CA THR A 306 -36.01 -20.75 -45.72
C THR A 306 -35.11 -22.01 -45.79
N SER A 307 -34.66 -22.68 -44.70
CA SER A 307 -34.85 -22.48 -43.24
C SER A 307 -33.88 -23.34 -42.39
N ALA A 308 -33.71 -22.94 -41.13
CA ALA A 308 -33.52 -23.77 -39.91
C ALA A 308 -32.25 -24.67 -39.73
N PRO A 309 -31.83 -24.95 -38.47
CA PRO A 309 -30.64 -25.76 -38.15
C PRO A 309 -30.95 -27.26 -37.99
N THR A 310 -29.92 -28.09 -37.81
CA THR A 310 -30.07 -29.53 -37.48
C THR A 310 -28.96 -30.01 -36.56
N THR A 311 -29.31 -30.88 -35.60
CA THR A 311 -28.40 -31.59 -34.68
C THR A 311 -28.45 -33.09 -34.95
N LEU A 312 -27.29 -33.78 -34.89
CA LEU A 312 -27.10 -35.16 -34.37
C LEU A 312 -25.62 -35.60 -34.53
N ALA A 313 -25.27 -36.81 -34.06
CA ALA A 313 -23.90 -37.12 -33.63
C ALA A 313 -23.42 -38.58 -33.91
N THR A 314 -22.13 -38.80 -33.62
CA THR A 314 -21.49 -40.08 -33.21
C THR A 314 -21.18 -41.15 -34.28
N THR A 315 -19.89 -41.46 -34.42
CA THR A 315 -19.22 -42.79 -34.32
C THR A 315 -17.70 -42.54 -34.46
N THR A 316 -16.72 -42.98 -33.66
CA THR A 316 -16.39 -44.16 -32.81
C THR A 316 -15.65 -45.32 -33.49
N GLN A 317 -14.32 -45.26 -33.40
CA GLN A 317 -13.40 -46.37 -33.02
C GLN A 317 -12.38 -45.73 -32.02
N GLY A 318 -11.74 -46.40 -31.07
CA GLY A 318 -11.47 -47.83 -30.85
C GLY A 318 -9.95 -48.08 -31.04
N SER A 319 -9.16 -48.60 -30.08
CA SER A 319 -9.49 -49.26 -28.81
C SER A 319 -8.33 -49.22 -27.78
N SER A 320 -8.66 -49.39 -26.49
CA SER A 320 -7.91 -50.04 -25.37
C SER A 320 -6.38 -49.79 -25.20
N THR A 321 -5.88 -49.20 -24.09
CA THR A 321 -5.90 -49.65 -22.66
C THR A 321 -4.79 -50.67 -22.29
N ALA A 322 -3.89 -50.26 -21.39
CA ALA A 322 -3.30 -51.10 -20.33
C ALA A 322 -2.72 -50.21 -19.20
N GLN A 323 -2.84 -50.64 -17.95
CA GLN A 323 -2.34 -49.96 -16.74
C GLN A 323 -1.87 -51.03 -15.75
N SER A 324 -0.62 -50.98 -15.28
CA SER A 324 -0.19 -51.69 -14.07
C SER A 324 1.17 -51.20 -13.56
N THR A 325 1.24 -50.93 -12.26
CA THR A 325 2.47 -50.82 -11.46
C THR A 325 3.11 -52.18 -11.23
N GLU A 326 4.43 -52.25 -11.05
CA GLU A 326 5.05 -52.78 -9.82
C GLU A 326 6.58 -52.54 -9.80
N ALA A 327 7.25 -52.89 -8.70
CA ALA A 327 8.69 -52.72 -8.51
C ALA A 327 9.30 -53.89 -7.70
N SER A 328 10.50 -54.36 -8.05
CA SER A 328 11.42 -54.98 -7.09
C SER A 328 12.86 -55.22 -7.57
N SER A 329 13.81 -54.78 -6.73
CA SER A 329 15.00 -55.49 -6.22
C SER A 329 16.03 -56.26 -7.09
N THR A 330 17.32 -55.94 -6.80
CA THR A 330 18.47 -56.84 -6.48
C THR A 330 19.38 -57.46 -7.55
N GLU A 331 20.57 -57.90 -7.07
CA GLU A 331 21.78 -58.45 -7.74
C GLU A 331 22.57 -57.45 -8.62
N ALA A 332 23.71 -56.85 -8.24
CA ALA A 332 24.74 -57.06 -7.18
C ALA A 332 25.89 -58.04 -7.49
N SER A 333 27.06 -57.50 -7.89
CA SER A 333 28.43 -58.07 -7.74
C SER A 333 29.50 -57.19 -8.42
N SER A 334 30.80 -57.26 -8.11
CA SER A 334 31.54 -57.22 -6.83
C SER A 334 33.05 -57.01 -7.09
N SER A 335 33.85 -56.67 -6.06
CA SER A 335 35.34 -56.50 -6.05
C SER A 335 35.94 -55.30 -6.82
N GLY A 336 37.07 -54.69 -6.41
CA GLY A 336 37.77 -54.78 -5.11
C GLY A 336 39.26 -54.33 -5.15
N ALA A 337 39.76 -53.75 -4.03
CA ALA A 337 41.18 -53.41 -3.71
C ALA A 337 41.92 -52.37 -4.63
N ALA A 338 42.64 -51.35 -4.16
CA ALA A 338 43.80 -51.24 -3.21
C ALA A 338 45.14 -51.72 -3.83
N SER A 339 46.32 -51.08 -3.64
CA SER A 339 46.73 -49.86 -2.90
C SER A 339 48.16 -49.35 -3.28
N SER A 340 48.55 -48.17 -2.75
CA SER A 340 49.90 -47.81 -2.18
C SER A 340 51.19 -47.74 -3.04
N GLY A 341 51.99 -46.68 -2.81
CA GLY A 341 53.42 -46.50 -3.20
C GLY A 341 53.70 -45.08 -3.72
N ALA A 342 54.34 -44.11 -3.04
CA ALA A 342 55.58 -44.03 -2.22
C ALA A 342 56.88 -43.93 -3.08
N ALA A 343 57.93 -43.16 -2.73
CA ALA A 343 58.25 -42.48 -1.47
C ALA A 343 59.25 -41.28 -1.59
N SER A 344 59.43 -40.54 -0.48
CA SER A 344 60.67 -39.88 0.00
C SER A 344 61.21 -38.61 -0.70
N SER A 345 61.89 -37.67 -0.01
CA SER A 345 62.06 -37.33 1.44
C SER A 345 62.81 -35.96 1.55
N SER A 346 63.35 -35.40 2.65
CA SER A 346 63.53 -35.78 4.08
C SER A 346 63.98 -34.56 4.92
N GLY A 347 63.43 -34.38 6.13
CA GLY A 347 64.11 -33.73 7.28
C GLY A 347 63.91 -32.21 7.48
N ALA A 348 63.94 -31.67 8.71
CA ALA A 348 64.01 -32.32 10.04
C ALA A 348 63.41 -31.42 11.15
N SER A 349 63.11 -32.02 12.30
CA SER A 349 62.67 -31.36 13.57
C SER A 349 63.86 -31.37 14.59
N PRO A 350 63.77 -31.13 15.94
CA PRO A 350 62.66 -31.42 16.88
C PRO A 350 62.41 -30.45 18.07
N SER A 351 61.42 -30.81 18.90
CA SER A 351 61.34 -30.63 20.39
C SER A 351 61.20 -29.22 21.01
N SER A 352 60.53 -29.03 22.17
CA SER A 352 59.51 -29.86 22.88
C SER A 352 58.90 -29.13 24.10
N SER A 353 57.62 -29.40 24.40
CA SER A 353 56.95 -29.49 25.74
C SER A 353 57.44 -28.69 26.97
N GLY A 354 56.50 -28.06 27.68
CA GLY A 354 56.64 -27.65 29.10
C GLY A 354 55.39 -26.94 29.63
N ALA A 355 55.02 -27.13 30.92
CA ALA A 355 53.79 -26.56 31.50
C ALA A 355 53.90 -26.23 33.01
N ALA A 356 53.02 -25.33 33.46
CA ALA A 356 52.58 -25.04 34.85
C ALA A 356 53.52 -24.32 35.85
N GLY A 357 52.93 -23.43 36.68
CA GLY A 357 53.37 -23.15 38.07
C GLY A 357 53.54 -21.67 38.51
N GLY A 358 52.78 -21.22 39.53
CA GLY A 358 52.98 -19.96 40.29
C GLY A 358 52.31 -18.69 39.68
N SER A 359 51.55 -17.82 40.36
CA SER A 359 51.27 -17.51 41.79
C SER A 359 52.43 -16.90 42.59
N SER A 360 52.24 -15.91 43.48
CA SER A 360 51.02 -15.14 43.88
C SER A 360 50.79 -13.92 42.94
N SER A 361 50.31 -12.70 43.26
CA SER A 361 49.85 -11.90 44.43
C SER A 361 49.38 -10.53 43.86
N GLU A 362 48.62 -9.59 44.47
CA GLU A 362 47.70 -9.40 45.62
C GLU A 362 47.24 -7.89 45.53
N SER A 363 46.25 -7.29 46.19
CA SER A 363 45.03 -7.63 46.99
C SER A 363 44.23 -6.31 47.16
N GLY A 364 42.98 -6.22 47.62
CA GLY A 364 42.00 -7.22 48.08
C GLY A 364 40.77 -6.54 48.73
N SER A 365 39.83 -7.34 49.27
CA SER A 365 38.65 -7.00 50.13
C SER A 365 37.57 -6.03 49.58
N GLY A 366 36.26 -6.23 49.80
CA GLY A 366 35.46 -7.27 50.48
C GLY A 366 34.00 -7.23 49.96
N SER A 367 33.15 -8.27 49.99
CA SER A 367 32.59 -9.06 51.12
C SER A 367 31.62 -8.25 52.03
N GLU A 368 30.48 -8.75 52.56
CA GLU A 368 29.67 -9.99 52.38
C GLU A 368 28.27 -9.79 53.07
N THR A 369 27.22 -10.64 52.97
CA THR A 369 26.96 -11.87 52.18
C THR A 369 25.85 -11.61 51.13
N GLY A 370 24.59 -12.09 51.09
CA GLY A 370 23.73 -13.09 51.79
C GLY A 370 22.25 -12.87 51.36
N SER A 371 21.31 -13.81 51.09
CA SER A 371 21.06 -15.26 51.31
C SER A 371 19.92 -15.56 52.31
N GLY A 372 18.74 -15.95 51.81
CA GLY A 372 17.58 -16.40 52.61
C GLY A 372 16.38 -16.77 51.72
N SER A 373 15.65 -17.85 52.03
CA SER A 373 14.76 -18.52 51.06
C SER A 373 13.43 -19.05 51.61
N SER A 374 12.49 -19.27 50.69
CA SER A 374 11.27 -20.12 50.80
C SER A 374 10.11 -19.66 51.69
N SER A 375 8.89 -19.75 51.16
CA SER A 375 7.87 -20.73 51.60
C SER A 375 6.61 -20.64 50.72
N SER A 376 5.71 -21.62 50.85
CA SER A 376 4.51 -21.80 50.02
C SER A 376 3.23 -21.35 50.71
N GLY A 377 2.16 -21.10 49.94
CA GLY A 377 0.82 -20.84 50.45
C GLY A 377 -0.27 -21.06 49.39
N SER A 378 -1.18 -21.99 49.64
CA SER A 378 -2.38 -22.22 48.81
C SER A 378 -3.60 -21.61 49.51
N GLY A 379 -4.54 -21.06 48.75
CA GLY A 379 -5.80 -20.52 49.28
C GLY A 379 -6.94 -20.66 48.28
N SER A 380 -8.00 -21.35 48.67
CA SER A 380 -9.20 -21.58 47.85
C SER A 380 -10.30 -20.58 48.20
N GLY A 381 -11.08 -20.14 47.20
CA GLY A 381 -12.29 -19.35 47.37
C GLY A 381 -13.30 -19.70 46.28
N THR A 382 -14.58 -19.78 46.61
CA THR A 382 -15.61 -20.33 45.71
C THR A 382 -16.94 -19.58 45.84
N SER A 383 -17.72 -19.60 44.76
CA SER A 383 -19.14 -19.22 44.67
C SER A 383 -19.53 -17.76 44.95
N THR A 384 -20.07 -17.11 43.93
CA THR A 384 -21.54 -16.94 43.87
C THR A 384 -21.98 -16.83 42.42
N ALA A 385 -23.23 -17.20 42.13
CA ALA A 385 -23.81 -17.16 40.79
C ALA A 385 -24.98 -16.18 40.75
N GLY A 386 -25.21 -15.56 39.59
CA GLY A 386 -26.38 -14.74 39.29
C GLY A 386 -26.70 -14.88 37.81
N SER A 387 -27.95 -15.21 37.48
CA SER A 387 -28.35 -15.51 36.10
C SER A 387 -29.77 -15.05 35.80
N GLY A 388 -29.97 -14.59 34.56
CA GLY A 388 -31.26 -14.22 33.99
C GLY A 388 -31.37 -12.72 33.67
N SER A 389 -32.23 -12.29 32.74
CA SER A 389 -32.89 -13.05 31.65
C SER A 389 -33.70 -12.06 30.80
N SER A 390 -33.49 -12.09 29.48
CA SER A 390 -34.42 -11.71 28.40
C SER A 390 -35.74 -10.98 28.73
N SER A 391 -35.98 -9.84 28.07
CA SER A 391 -37.27 -9.57 27.41
C SER A 391 -37.13 -8.53 26.29
N SER A 392 -37.84 -8.74 25.20
CA SER A 392 -37.94 -7.82 24.05
C SER A 392 -39.28 -7.07 24.04
N SER A 393 -39.31 -5.87 23.44
CA SER A 393 -40.53 -5.28 22.88
C SER A 393 -40.18 -4.11 21.96
N ALA A 394 -40.79 -4.04 20.77
CA ALA A 394 -40.65 -2.92 19.84
C ALA A 394 -42.00 -2.26 19.56
N SER A 395 -42.05 -0.94 19.72
CA SER A 395 -43.13 -0.04 19.30
C SER A 395 -42.71 1.38 19.64
N ALA A 396 -43.05 2.45 18.93
CA ALA A 396 -43.59 2.70 17.61
C ALA A 396 -43.69 4.24 17.53
N SER A 397 -43.51 4.78 16.34
CA SER A 397 -43.64 6.21 15.99
C SER A 397 -44.80 6.99 16.66
N ALA A 398 -44.50 8.18 17.17
CA ALA A 398 -45.44 9.30 17.26
C ALA A 398 -44.70 10.61 16.95
N SER A 399 -45.30 11.47 16.12
CA SER A 399 -44.70 12.72 15.63
C SER A 399 -45.32 13.96 16.26
N SER A 400 -44.49 14.88 16.77
CA SER A 400 -44.93 16.23 17.13
C SER A 400 -43.76 17.22 17.23
N SER A 401 -43.61 18.09 16.23
CA SER A 401 -43.02 19.42 16.41
C SER A 401 -44.07 20.31 17.13
N PRO A 402 -43.69 21.34 17.90
CA PRO A 402 -43.26 22.58 17.24
C PRO A 402 -42.24 23.48 18.01
N ALA A 403 -41.74 24.46 17.25
CA ALA A 403 -41.38 25.83 17.66
C ALA A 403 -40.22 26.10 18.67
N PHE A 404 -39.38 27.04 18.24
CA PHE A 404 -38.43 27.79 19.07
C PHE A 404 -39.14 28.60 20.17
N ASN A 405 -38.50 28.70 21.34
CA ASN A 405 -38.05 30.01 21.84
C ASN A 405 -36.93 29.88 22.88
N ALA A 406 -36.19 30.98 23.10
CA ALA A 406 -35.04 31.01 24.00
C ALA A 406 -35.28 31.98 25.17
N ALA A 407 -34.90 31.57 26.39
CA ALA A 407 -34.72 32.45 27.54
C ALA A 407 -33.74 31.82 28.53
N SER A 408 -32.93 32.64 29.20
CA SER A 408 -31.85 32.21 30.10
C SER A 408 -32.19 32.41 31.58
N SER A 409 -31.71 31.50 32.44
CA SER A 409 -31.43 31.78 33.85
C SER A 409 -30.33 30.84 34.35
N LEU A 410 -29.52 31.28 35.32
CA LEU A 410 -28.29 30.58 35.73
C LEU A 410 -28.54 29.53 36.83
N GLY A 411 -27.84 28.40 36.71
CA GLY A 411 -27.57 27.47 37.81
C GLY A 411 -26.09 27.08 37.77
N TYR A 412 -25.40 27.15 38.90
CA TYR A 412 -23.93 27.07 39.00
C TYR A 412 -23.51 25.87 39.82
N LEU A 413 -22.69 24.95 39.28
CA LEU A 413 -21.81 23.99 40.01
C LEU A 413 -21.07 23.03 39.06
N GLY A 414 -19.80 22.72 39.35
CA GLY A 414 -19.09 21.52 38.87
C GLY A 414 -18.19 21.69 37.62
N PRO A 415 -16.87 21.38 37.70
CA PRO A 415 -15.97 21.40 36.54
C PRO A 415 -15.84 20.03 35.85
N VAL A 416 -16.09 19.97 34.54
CA VAL A 416 -15.73 18.84 33.66
C VAL A 416 -15.15 19.41 32.36
N SER A 417 -14.21 18.67 31.75
CA SER A 417 -13.33 19.08 30.66
C SER A 417 -13.99 19.88 29.52
N PHE A 418 -13.44 21.05 29.23
CA PHE A 418 -13.61 21.77 27.97
C PHE A 418 -12.22 22.04 27.37
N LEU A 419 -11.84 21.28 26.34
CA LEU A 419 -10.77 21.65 25.42
C LEU A 419 -11.07 21.09 24.04
N GLY A 420 -11.91 21.80 23.30
CA GLY A 420 -12.45 21.33 22.03
C GLY A 420 -13.15 22.43 21.24
N LEU A 421 -12.41 23.47 20.85
CA LEU A 421 -12.76 24.32 19.71
C LEU A 421 -11.56 25.16 19.23
N ILE A 422 -11.55 25.48 17.93
CA ILE A 422 -10.75 26.53 17.27
C ILE A 422 -9.21 26.37 17.31
N THR A 423 -8.65 25.95 16.18
CA THR A 423 -7.85 26.89 15.35
C THR A 423 -8.06 26.54 13.88
N ALA A 424 -8.45 27.52 13.09
CA ALA A 424 -8.50 27.48 11.64
C ALA A 424 -8.03 28.84 11.10
N MET A 425 -7.57 28.86 9.84
CA MET A 425 -6.88 29.97 9.13
C MET A 425 -5.38 30.13 9.42
N LEU A 426 -4.71 30.73 8.42
CA LEU A 426 -3.26 30.79 8.14
C LEU A 426 -2.67 29.42 7.73
N GLN A 427 -1.90 29.28 6.64
CA GLN A 427 -1.62 30.16 5.49
C GLN A 427 -2.21 29.53 4.19
N LEU A 428 -2.58 30.27 3.13
CA LEU A 428 -1.76 31.11 2.23
C LEU A 428 -0.69 30.29 1.50
#